data_AF-A0A976KQF0-F1
#
_entry.id   AF-A0A976KQF0-F1
#
_cell.length_a   1.000
_cell.length_b   1.000
_cell.length_c   1.000
_cell.angle_alpha   90.00
_cell.angle_beta   90.00
_cell.angle_gamma   90.00
#
_symmetry.space_group_name_H-M   'P 1'
#
loop_
_entity.id
_entity.type
_entity.pdbx_description
1 polymer ?
#
loop_
_entity_poly.entity_id
_entity_poly.type
_entity_poly.pdbx_seq_one_letter_code
_entity_poly.pdbx_strand_id
1 'polypeptide(L)'
;MERSKHPTQRAKQRRPWPAGFGLAIGLLAGACGENHHDVYLEALKIEGDAERHQCRLGFDPETNNNTLSSDRAANCLYELRRAQARYEHARSLGAKGRDIELKLEDIDTKIKRLEGMVETISAIERDQKLSP
;
A
#
# COMPACT_ATOMS: atom_id res chain seq x y z
N MET A 1 -70.63 -38.99 27.67
CA MET A 1 -71.16 -37.80 28.36
C MET A 1 -70.19 -37.55 29.50
N GLU A 2 -69.33 -36.54 29.53
CA GLU A 2 -69.57 -35.11 29.43
C GLU A 2 -68.42 -34.36 28.75
N ARG A 3 -68.77 -33.17 28.24
CA ARG A 3 -67.93 -32.17 27.60
C ARG A 3 -67.32 -31.20 28.64
N SER A 4 -66.20 -30.60 28.21
CA SER A 4 -65.78 -29.22 28.46
C SER A 4 -65.14 -28.87 29.81
N LYS A 5 -63.91 -28.32 29.73
CA LYS A 5 -63.65 -26.87 29.79
C LYS A 5 -62.15 -26.55 29.47
N HIS A 6 -61.92 -25.81 28.39
CA HIS A 6 -60.78 -24.89 28.19
C HIS A 6 -60.99 -23.61 29.06
N PRO A 7 -60.18 -22.53 28.99
CA PRO A 7 -58.71 -22.31 28.88
C PRO A 7 -58.20 -21.20 29.85
N THR A 8 -56.87 -21.02 30.06
CA THR A 8 -56.21 -19.70 30.37
C THR A 8 -54.68 -19.91 30.48
N GLN A 9 -53.82 -19.49 29.54
CA GLN A 9 -53.23 -18.16 29.30
C GLN A 9 -52.43 -17.54 30.47
N ARG A 10 -51.12 -17.37 30.19
CA ARG A 10 -50.16 -16.33 30.65
C ARG A 10 -49.69 -16.33 32.11
N ALA A 11 -48.38 -16.49 32.28
CA ALA A 11 -47.46 -15.41 32.71
C ALA A 11 -46.06 -15.99 32.86
N LYS A 12 -45.09 -15.59 32.04
CA LYS A 12 -44.00 -14.68 32.47
C LYS A 12 -43.46 -15.02 33.86
N GLN A 13 -42.40 -15.81 33.92
CA GLN A 13 -41.43 -15.63 34.99
C GLN A 13 -40.00 -15.84 34.50
N ARG A 14 -39.34 -14.68 34.37
CA ARG A 14 -37.95 -14.47 33.99
C ARG A 14 -37.06 -15.16 35.01
N ARG A 15 -36.25 -16.13 34.58
CA ARG A 15 -35.24 -16.75 35.44
C ARG A 15 -34.09 -15.76 35.63
N PRO A 16 -33.66 -15.47 36.87
CA PRO A 16 -32.55 -14.58 37.16
C PRO A 16 -31.22 -15.25 36.80
N TRP A 17 -30.36 -14.52 36.08
CA TRP A 17 -28.96 -14.86 35.84
C TRP A 17 -28.19 -14.91 37.17
N PRO A 18 -27.46 -15.99 37.48
CA PRO A 18 -26.33 -15.89 38.40
C PRO A 18 -25.17 -15.23 37.67
N ALA A 19 -24.75 -14.10 38.22
CA ALA A 19 -23.50 -13.44 37.91
C ALA A 19 -22.31 -14.36 38.23
N GLY A 20 -21.36 -14.47 37.31
CA GLY A 20 -20.01 -14.96 37.60
C GLY A 20 -19.53 -16.12 36.74
N PHE A 21 -18.48 -15.85 35.97
CA PHE A 21 -17.54 -16.79 35.36
C PHE A 21 -18.00 -17.62 34.15
N GLY A 22 -17.42 -17.33 32.99
CA GLY A 22 -17.31 -18.32 31.92
C GLY A 22 -17.07 -17.75 30.53
N LEU A 23 -15.81 -17.46 30.22
CA LEU A 23 -15.25 -17.25 28.86
C LEU A 23 -15.86 -16.13 28.01
N ALA A 24 -15.24 -14.95 28.13
CA ALA A 24 -14.98 -14.13 26.96
C ALA A 24 -14.11 -14.95 25.98
N ILE A 25 -14.74 -15.57 24.96
CA ILE A 25 -14.03 -16.13 23.82
C ILE A 25 -13.44 -14.95 23.07
N GLY A 26 -12.14 -14.78 23.28
CA GLY A 26 -11.36 -13.66 22.79
C GLY A 26 -11.42 -13.49 21.28
N LEU A 27 -11.55 -12.23 20.91
CA LEU A 27 -11.06 -11.61 19.69
C LEU A 27 -9.72 -12.22 19.19
N LEU A 28 -9.79 -13.32 18.46
CA LEU A 28 -8.69 -13.86 17.64
C LEU A 28 -8.97 -13.72 16.14
N ALA A 29 -9.85 -12.78 15.75
CA ALA A 29 -10.03 -12.38 14.36
C ALA A 29 -8.99 -11.32 13.91
N GLY A 30 -7.78 -11.37 14.46
CA GLY A 30 -6.76 -10.34 14.27
C GLY A 30 -5.35 -10.84 14.50
N ALA A 31 -4.92 -11.88 13.76
CA ALA A 31 -3.51 -12.27 13.72
C ALA A 31 -3.07 -12.88 12.38
N CYS A 32 -3.85 -12.73 11.31
CA CYS A 32 -3.28 -12.76 9.96
C CYS A 32 -2.64 -11.38 9.70
N GLY A 33 -1.59 -11.07 10.46
CA GLY A 33 -0.77 -9.89 10.21
C GLY A 33 -0.05 -10.05 8.88
N GLU A 34 0.05 -8.96 8.12
CA GLU A 34 0.84 -8.90 6.89
C GLU A 34 2.25 -9.43 7.20
N ASN A 35 2.70 -10.43 6.45
CA ASN A 35 4.01 -11.03 6.64
C ASN A 35 5.07 -10.08 6.06
N HIS A 36 6.09 -9.75 6.85
CA HIS A 36 7.19 -8.86 6.42
C HIS A 36 7.83 -9.31 5.09
N HIS A 37 7.93 -10.62 4.86
CA HIS A 37 8.47 -11.16 3.62
C HIS A 37 7.56 -10.86 2.41
N ASP A 38 6.24 -11.00 2.56
CA ASP A 38 5.29 -10.75 1.47
C ASP A 38 5.26 -9.26 1.12
N VAL A 39 5.32 -8.39 2.14
CA VAL A 39 5.43 -6.93 1.94
C VAL A 39 6.74 -6.56 1.25
N TYR A 40 7.85 -7.23 1.59
CA TYR A 40 9.13 -7.03 0.92
C TYR A 40 9.09 -7.47 -0.56
N LEU A 41 8.46 -8.61 -0.86
CA LEU A 41 8.27 -9.07 -2.23
C LEU A 41 7.35 -8.12 -3.03
N GLU A 42 6.32 -7.56 -2.39
CA GLU A 42 5.48 -6.53 -3.01
C GLU A 42 6.29 -5.28 -3.36
N ALA A 43 7.15 -4.83 -2.44
CA ALA A 43 8.05 -3.70 -2.69
C ALA A 43 8.97 -3.94 -3.90
N LEU A 44 9.58 -5.13 -3.97
CA LEU A 44 10.41 -5.55 -5.12
C LEU A 44 9.63 -5.56 -6.43
N LYS A 45 8.36 -6.00 -6.37
CA LYS A 45 7.50 -6.04 -7.54
C LYS A 45 7.19 -4.62 -8.04
N ILE A 46 6.78 -3.73 -7.15
CA ILE A 46 6.49 -2.32 -7.47
C ILE A 46 7.74 -1.66 -8.07
N GLU A 47 8.91 -1.81 -7.43
CA GLU A 47 10.18 -1.28 -7.94
C GLU A 47 10.48 -1.84 -9.34
N GLY A 48 10.38 -3.15 -9.53
CA GLY A 48 10.66 -3.78 -10.81
C GLY A 48 9.69 -3.37 -11.93
N ASP A 49 8.40 -3.21 -11.62
CA ASP A 49 7.40 -2.72 -12.56
C ASP A 49 7.68 -1.27 -12.95
N ALA A 50 8.02 -0.41 -11.98
CA ALA A 50 8.43 0.97 -12.22
C ALA A 50 9.60 1.07 -13.22
N GLU A 51 10.66 0.30 -12.97
CA GLU A 51 11.88 0.28 -13.79
C GLU A 51 11.63 -0.28 -15.21
N ARG A 52 10.69 -1.21 -15.37
CA ARG A 52 10.34 -1.79 -16.68
C ARG A 52 9.46 -0.88 -17.52
N HIS A 53 8.69 0.00 -16.91
CA HIS A 53 7.71 0.81 -17.63
C HIS A 53 7.92 2.32 -17.40
N GLN A 54 7.59 2.84 -16.21
CA GLN A 54 7.47 4.26 -15.92
C GLN A 54 8.81 5.00 -15.97
N CYS A 55 9.89 4.33 -15.58
CA CYS A 55 11.24 4.92 -15.53
C CYS A 55 11.99 4.86 -16.86
N ARG A 56 11.39 4.28 -17.90
CA ARG A 56 12.04 4.20 -19.22
C ARG A 56 11.89 5.50 -20.01
N LEU A 57 12.91 5.81 -20.78
CA LEU A 57 12.79 6.75 -21.89
C LEU A 57 11.70 6.24 -22.81
N GLY A 58 10.86 7.13 -23.30
CA GLY A 58 9.92 6.77 -24.36
C GLY A 58 10.15 7.66 -25.56
N PHE A 59 9.71 7.14 -26.69
CA PHE A 59 9.92 7.79 -27.97
C PHE A 59 9.13 9.10 -28.06
N ASP A 60 9.79 10.15 -28.52
CA ASP A 60 9.22 11.43 -28.86
C ASP A 60 9.26 11.61 -30.39
N PRO A 61 8.10 11.67 -31.06
CA PRO A 61 8.01 11.78 -32.50
C PRO A 61 8.44 13.16 -33.03
N GLU A 62 8.43 14.22 -32.22
CA GLU A 62 8.81 15.57 -32.66
C GLU A 62 10.33 15.68 -32.82
N THR A 63 11.08 15.07 -31.90
CA THR A 63 12.55 15.04 -31.93
C THR A 63 13.11 13.77 -32.57
N ASN A 64 12.24 12.81 -32.95
CA ASN A 64 12.59 11.49 -33.47
C ASN A 64 13.63 10.77 -32.60
N ASN A 65 13.52 10.91 -31.27
CA ASN A 65 14.48 10.40 -30.30
C ASN A 65 13.78 9.87 -29.04
N ASN A 66 14.47 9.04 -28.26
CA ASN A 66 13.99 8.60 -26.95
C ASN A 66 14.27 9.69 -25.91
N THR A 67 13.21 10.26 -25.35
CA THR A 67 13.31 11.33 -24.37
C THR A 67 12.62 10.96 -23.06
N LEU A 68 13.07 11.61 -21.99
CA LEU A 68 12.38 11.57 -20.69
C LEU A 68 11.60 12.87 -20.55
N SER A 69 10.27 12.78 -20.58
CA SER A 69 9.41 13.93 -20.28
C SER A 69 9.26 14.12 -18.77
N SER A 70 8.93 15.34 -18.35
CA SER A 70 8.64 15.65 -16.95
C SER A 70 7.56 14.72 -16.37
N ASP A 71 6.49 14.46 -17.12
CA ASP A 71 5.40 13.56 -16.73
C ASP A 71 5.86 12.13 -16.49
N ARG A 72 6.72 11.57 -17.36
CA ARG A 72 7.25 10.21 -17.16
C ARG A 72 8.17 10.17 -15.95
N ALA A 73 9.04 11.16 -15.79
CA ALA A 73 9.92 11.27 -14.64
C ALA A 73 9.12 11.39 -13.33
N ALA A 74 8.05 12.17 -13.32
CA ALA A 74 7.15 12.31 -12.18
C ALA A 74 6.42 11.01 -11.83
N ASN A 75 5.95 10.27 -12.84
CA ASN A 75 5.31 8.96 -12.64
C ASN A 75 6.29 7.89 -12.13
N CYS A 76 7.51 7.86 -12.66
CA CYS A 76 8.58 7.00 -12.14
C CYS A 76 8.88 7.32 -10.67
N LEU A 77 9.03 8.61 -10.34
CA LEU A 77 9.26 9.07 -8.97
C LEU A 77 8.13 8.64 -8.03
N TYR A 78 6.88 8.75 -8.47
CA TYR A 78 5.72 8.30 -7.70
C TYR A 78 5.77 6.80 -7.37
N GLU A 79 6.03 5.94 -8.36
CA GLU A 79 6.09 4.50 -8.13
C GLU A 79 7.29 4.07 -7.28
N LEU A 80 8.45 4.73 -7.43
CA LEU A 80 9.60 4.48 -6.57
C LEU A 80 9.33 4.88 -5.11
N ARG A 81 8.62 5.99 -4.87
CA ARG A 81 8.18 6.36 -3.51
C ARG A 81 7.21 5.34 -2.93
N ARG A 82 6.31 4.76 -3.75
CA ARG A 82 5.43 3.68 -3.31
C ARG A 82 6.22 2.42 -2.92
N ALA A 83 7.21 2.04 -3.71
CA ALA A 83 8.10 0.92 -3.37
C ALA A 83 8.90 1.20 -2.10
N GLN A 84 9.42 2.43 -1.91
CA GLN A 84 10.13 2.84 -0.70
C GLN A 84 9.23 2.69 0.54
N ALA A 85 7.99 3.19 0.48
CA ALA A 85 7.05 3.06 1.58
C ALA A 85 6.76 1.58 1.93
N ARG A 86 6.69 0.69 0.92
CA ARG A 86 6.54 -0.75 1.17
C ARG A 86 7.79 -1.38 1.77
N TYR A 87 9.00 -0.98 1.36
CA TYR A 87 10.23 -1.41 2.03
C TYR A 87 10.29 -0.96 3.50
N GLU A 88 9.91 0.28 3.79
CA GLU A 88 9.84 0.80 5.16
C GLU A 88 8.79 0.05 6.00
N HIS A 89 7.64 -0.26 5.40
CA HIS A 89 6.61 -1.08 6.04
C HIS A 89 7.13 -2.49 6.34
N ALA A 90 7.79 -3.15 5.39
CA ALA A 90 8.42 -4.46 5.61
C ALA A 90 9.43 -4.40 6.77
N ARG A 91 10.24 -3.33 6.84
CA ARG A 91 11.19 -3.09 7.95
C ARG A 91 10.45 -2.95 9.28
N SER A 92 9.34 -2.21 9.31
CA SER A 92 8.51 -2.04 10.52
C SER A 92 7.90 -3.36 11.02
N LEU A 93 7.60 -4.28 10.10
CA LEU A 93 7.08 -5.62 10.38
C LEU A 93 8.18 -6.62 10.78
N GLY A 94 9.44 -6.21 10.77
CA GLY A 94 10.56 -7.02 11.23
C GLY A 94 11.45 -7.58 10.11
N ALA A 95 11.29 -7.16 8.86
CA ALA A 95 12.31 -7.39 7.85
C ALA A 95 13.61 -6.68 8.30
N LYS A 96 14.68 -7.46 8.47
CA LYS A 96 15.97 -6.98 8.96
C LYS A 96 17.08 -7.62 8.13
N GLY A 97 18.26 -7.02 8.21
CA GLY A 97 19.46 -7.52 7.57
C GLY A 97 19.93 -6.59 6.46
N ARG A 98 21.07 -6.96 5.87
CA ARG A 98 21.75 -6.10 4.90
C ARG A 98 20.90 -5.83 3.66
N ASP A 99 20.08 -6.79 3.25
CA ASP A 99 19.33 -6.69 1.99
C ASP A 99 18.25 -5.59 2.03
N ILE A 100 17.51 -5.46 3.13
CA ILE A 100 16.49 -4.40 3.26
C ILE A 100 17.12 -3.02 3.39
N GLU A 101 18.24 -2.90 4.11
CA GLU A 101 18.94 -1.61 4.27
C GLU A 101 19.55 -1.15 2.94
N LEU A 102 20.21 -2.05 2.20
CA LEU A 102 20.74 -1.75 0.87
C LEU A 102 19.61 -1.36 -0.10
N LYS A 103 18.43 -1.98 0.01
CA LYS A 103 17.29 -1.62 -0.82
C LYS A 103 16.71 -0.24 -0.49
N LEU A 104 16.64 0.11 0.79
CA LEU A 104 16.21 1.44 1.22
C LEU A 104 17.21 2.53 0.79
N GLU A 105 18.51 2.25 0.86
CA GLU A 105 19.55 3.17 0.38
C GLU A 105 19.56 3.34 -1.14
N ASP A 106 19.45 2.24 -1.89
CA ASP A 106 19.38 2.25 -3.35
C ASP A 106 18.15 3.02 -3.84
N ILE A 107 16.97 2.75 -3.27
CA ILE A 107 15.74 3.42 -3.70
C ILE A 107 15.72 4.90 -3.32
N ASP A 108 16.26 5.28 -2.16
CA ASP A 108 16.43 6.68 -1.76
C ASP A 108 17.36 7.43 -2.74
N THR A 109 18.45 6.79 -3.13
CA THR A 109 19.39 7.35 -4.13
C THR A 109 18.71 7.59 -5.48
N LYS A 110 17.91 6.62 -5.96
CA LYS A 110 17.13 6.75 -7.20
C LYS A 110 16.11 7.88 -7.12
N ILE A 111 15.38 7.98 -6.00
CA ILE A 111 14.38 9.02 -5.75
C ILE A 111 15.02 10.40 -5.81
N LYS A 112 16.11 10.64 -5.06
CA LYS A 112 16.82 11.94 -5.04
C LYS A 112 17.32 12.35 -6.42
N ARG A 113 17.86 11.39 -7.19
CA ARG A 113 18.30 11.64 -8.55
C ARG A 113 17.13 12.06 -9.45
N LEU A 114 16.01 11.35 -9.37
CA LEU A 114 14.82 11.64 -10.17
C LEU A 114 14.16 12.96 -9.78
N GLU A 115 14.14 13.32 -8.50
CA GLU A 115 13.65 14.63 -8.04
C GLU A 115 14.39 15.78 -8.73
N GLY A 116 15.73 15.74 -8.75
CA GLY A 116 16.53 16.74 -9.45
C GLY A 116 16.30 16.75 -10.96
N MET A 117 16.07 15.58 -11.56
CA MET A 117 15.75 15.47 -13.00
C MET A 117 14.37 16.06 -13.31
N VAL A 118 13.34 15.75 -12.51
CA VAL A 118 11.99 16.31 -12.67
C VAL A 118 12.02 17.82 -12.59
N GLU A 119 12.72 18.39 -11.60
CA GLU A 119 12.84 19.84 -11.45
C GLU A 119 13.50 20.49 -12.67
N THR A 120 14.62 19.91 -13.13
CA THR A 120 15.38 20.41 -14.29
C THR A 120 14.57 20.33 -15.58
N ILE A 121 13.98 19.16 -15.88
CA ILE A 121 13.20 18.94 -17.11
C ILE A 121 11.96 19.84 -17.12
N SER A 122 11.27 19.97 -15.97
CA SER A 122 10.11 20.86 -15.85
C SER A 122 10.48 22.33 -16.08
N ALA A 123 11.67 22.76 -15.67
CA ALA A 123 12.14 24.11 -15.97
C ALA A 123 12.36 24.32 -17.48
N ILE A 124 13.05 23.37 -18.12
CA ILE A 124 13.32 23.42 -19.57
C ILE A 124 12.02 23.42 -20.39
N GLU A 125 11.08 22.53 -20.05
CA GLU A 125 9.78 22.45 -20.75
C GLU A 125 8.96 23.73 -20.60
N ARG A 126 9.05 24.43 -19.45
CA ARG A 126 8.41 25.74 -19.27
C ARG A 126 9.06 26.81 -20.13
N ASP A 127 10.39 26.86 -20.17
CA ASP A 127 11.13 27.84 -20.97
C ASP A 127 10.88 27.66 -22.47
N GLN A 128 10.83 26.42 -22.95
CA GLN A 128 10.49 26.12 -24.35
C GLN A 128 9.06 26.58 -24.73
N LYS A 129 8.09 26.43 -23.82
CA LYS A 129 6.71 26.90 -24.04
C LYS A 129 6.59 28.43 -24.04
N LEU A 130 7.55 29.13 -23.45
CA LEU A 130 7.59 30.60 -23.37
C LEU A 130 8.40 31.24 -24.50
N SER A 131 9.12 30.46 -25.32
CA SER A 131 9.90 30.97 -26.45
C SER A 131 9.07 30.89 -27.74
N PRO A 132 8.57 32.03 -28.28
CA PRO A 132 7.78 32.07 -29.52
C PRO A 132 8.63 31.83 -30.78
#